data_AF-A0A0C9VMS9-F1
#
_entry.id   AF-A0A0C9VMS9-F1
#
_cell.length_a   1.000
_cell.length_b   1.000
_cell.length_c   1.000
_cell.angle_alpha   90.00
_cell.angle_beta   90.00
_cell.angle_gamma   90.00
#
_symmetry.space_group_name_H-M   'P 1'
#
loop_
_entity.id
_entity.type
_entity.pdbx_description
1 polymer ?
#
loop_
_entity_poly.entity_id
_entity_poly.type
_entity_poly.pdbx_seq_one_letter_code
_entity_poly.pdbx_strand_id
1 'polypeptide(L)'
;MDTGTAITAYIPSNLHKKGLEVFNQSGAIAGIVFDFGAHILAFTTNDFLFKISYAKSLSLLPPRQIEPTTDAEHWIKWRIACQHEGHIWGGVGVYTASELCVMAGFSPFLTFEVVFGNPSRTARTVAAVFTFGHKSPEILHPCFIDKYTLAVTPKERLHYSHFLKVFGKDWVSISERMNHMLFDFLVALAEKLIAGETQFQEPGVLFDVFEPTLIEVGLKLFLGSLGPLIFGQSKWKDLCPSADSLPESTAGQMIYTYFESKGLLNEPTHLELSKYFLLFLSAKEATSHCCQTYVYQQKKKIWSIVPFYGFNSAYIKKFGKKAGKVIGFSNPQSSFVPITGAKCDELLIKNVYTESAHYAVGPLDFVGTVSIVAHGHSRVPAYCMHDPSLTPFLCYHHHMGKVRRKYVRPGHKPLPIKDKQVKKLKEEALKASLGKRKCPVVLRKFVDYKLANGQSLY
;
A
#
# COMPACT_ATOMS: atom_id res chain seq x y z
N MET A 1 -4.92 -60.08 -9.48
CA MET A 1 -3.72 -59.36 -9.92
C MET A 1 -3.95 -58.97 -11.37
N ASP A 2 -3.85 -57.67 -11.65
CA ASP A 2 -4.03 -56.97 -12.93
C ASP A 2 -5.12 -57.40 -13.90
N THR A 3 -6.17 -56.58 -13.97
CA THR A 3 -6.92 -56.23 -15.19
C THR A 3 -7.52 -54.84 -14.99
N GLY A 4 -7.39 -53.96 -15.99
CA GLY A 4 -8.10 -52.69 -16.02
C GLY A 4 -9.54 -52.86 -16.49
N THR A 5 -10.43 -51.91 -16.16
CA THR A 5 -11.59 -51.51 -16.97
C THR A 5 -12.06 -50.12 -16.52
N ALA A 6 -12.48 -49.32 -17.50
CA ALA A 6 -12.85 -47.91 -17.46
C ALA A 6 -14.22 -47.61 -16.82
N ILE A 7 -14.43 -46.33 -16.45
CA ILE A 7 -15.75 -45.71 -16.46
C ILE A 7 -15.65 -44.41 -17.28
N THR A 8 -16.37 -44.42 -18.40
CA THR A 8 -16.65 -43.28 -19.28
C THR A 8 -17.89 -42.55 -18.75
N ALA A 9 -17.87 -41.22 -18.74
CA ALA A 9 -19.09 -40.42 -18.63
C ALA A 9 -19.16 -39.40 -19.78
N TYR A 10 -20.36 -39.35 -20.33
CA TYR A 10 -20.81 -38.83 -21.60
C TYR A 10 -21.01 -37.30 -21.54
N ILE A 11 -20.54 -36.53 -22.53
CA ILE A 11 -20.88 -35.11 -22.70
C ILE A 11 -21.73 -34.97 -23.95
N PRO A 12 -23.03 -34.60 -23.85
CA PRO A 12 -23.83 -34.26 -25.01
C PRO A 12 -23.33 -32.96 -25.65
N SER A 13 -23.13 -33.03 -26.96
CA SER A 13 -22.94 -31.89 -27.86
C SER A 13 -24.20 -31.02 -27.93
N ASN A 14 -23.95 -29.70 -28.02
CA ASN A 14 -24.80 -28.61 -28.56
C ASN A 14 -25.37 -27.62 -27.53
N LEU A 15 -24.60 -26.55 -27.27
CA LEU A 15 -25.10 -25.17 -27.36
C LEU A 15 -23.93 -24.16 -27.39
N HIS A 16 -24.04 -23.19 -28.30
CA HIS A 16 -23.00 -22.24 -28.68
C HIS A 16 -22.57 -21.26 -27.57
N LYS A 17 -21.26 -21.23 -27.32
CA LYS A 17 -20.32 -20.11 -27.07
C LYS A 17 -20.89 -18.72 -26.69
N LYS A 18 -20.46 -18.21 -25.52
CA LYS A 18 -19.36 -17.24 -25.38
C LYS A 18 -19.14 -16.89 -23.90
N GLY A 19 -18.00 -17.29 -23.34
CA GLY A 19 -17.56 -16.84 -22.02
C GLY A 19 -16.38 -17.65 -21.50
N LEU A 20 -15.23 -16.98 -21.33
CA LEU A 20 -13.98 -17.42 -20.72
C LEU A 20 -13.26 -18.61 -21.40
N GLU A 21 -12.40 -18.30 -22.36
CA GLU A 21 -11.15 -19.03 -22.56
C GLU A 21 -10.03 -18.29 -21.82
N VAL A 22 -9.33 -19.00 -20.95
CA VAL A 22 -8.14 -18.54 -20.23
C VAL A 22 -6.97 -18.52 -21.22
N PHE A 23 -6.60 -17.35 -21.73
CA PHE A 23 -5.38 -17.18 -22.53
C PHE A 23 -4.16 -17.12 -21.60
N ASN A 24 -3.32 -18.15 -21.65
CA ASN A 24 -2.12 -18.29 -20.82
C ASN A 24 -0.84 -18.29 -21.68
N GLN A 25 -0.56 -17.19 -22.40
CA GLN A 25 0.64 -17.09 -23.24
C GLN A 25 1.55 -15.86 -23.00
N SER A 26 1.22 -14.95 -22.08
CA SER A 26 2.08 -13.75 -21.85
C SER A 26 2.25 -13.29 -20.40
N GLY A 27 2.00 -14.15 -19.41
CA GLY A 27 2.42 -13.93 -18.01
C GLY A 27 1.90 -12.67 -17.27
N ALA A 28 1.05 -11.87 -17.90
CA ALA A 28 0.51 -10.64 -17.33
C ALA A 28 -0.81 -10.93 -16.60
N ILE A 29 -0.82 -10.77 -15.28
CA ILE A 29 -2.04 -10.79 -14.47
C ILE A 29 -2.46 -9.33 -14.24
N ALA A 30 -3.57 -8.94 -14.86
CA ALA A 30 -4.24 -7.69 -14.62
C ALA A 30 -5.49 -7.94 -13.78
N GLY A 31 -5.73 -7.10 -12.76
CA GLY A 31 -6.92 -7.21 -11.91
C GLY A 31 -8.19 -6.86 -12.66
N ILE A 32 -8.16 -5.81 -13.47
CA ILE A 32 -9.22 -5.44 -14.42
C ILE A 32 -8.56 -5.04 -15.74
N VAL A 33 -9.13 -5.47 -16.86
CA VAL A 33 -8.70 -5.08 -18.21
C VAL A 33 -9.92 -4.61 -18.99
N PHE A 34 -9.85 -3.40 -19.52
CA PHE A 34 -10.79 -2.93 -20.55
C PHE A 34 -10.07 -2.96 -21.89
N ASP A 35 -10.62 -3.73 -22.83
CA ASP A 35 -10.16 -3.81 -24.21
C ASP A 35 -11.01 -2.88 -25.08
N PHE A 36 -10.37 -1.89 -25.69
CA PHE A 36 -10.98 -0.90 -26.59
C PHE A 36 -10.58 -1.14 -28.06
N GLY A 37 -10.10 -2.34 -28.41
CA GLY A 37 -9.66 -2.71 -29.76
C GLY A 37 -8.21 -2.33 -30.00
N ALA A 38 -7.94 -1.08 -30.38
CA ALA A 38 -6.57 -0.61 -30.65
C ALA A 38 -5.74 -0.34 -29.37
N HIS A 39 -6.38 -0.42 -28.20
CA HIS A 39 -5.82 -0.03 -26.93
C HIS A 39 -6.39 -0.86 -25.78
N ILE A 40 -5.56 -1.09 -24.78
CA ILE A 40 -5.87 -1.84 -23.58
C ILE A 40 -5.61 -0.94 -22.37
N LEU A 41 -6.59 -0.86 -21.47
CA LEU A 41 -6.48 -0.24 -20.16
C LEU A 41 -6.47 -1.34 -19.11
N ALA A 42 -5.34 -1.55 -18.46
CA ALA A 42 -5.15 -2.60 -17.46
C ALA A 42 -4.86 -2.02 -16.08
N PHE A 43 -5.37 -2.68 -15.05
CA PHE A 43 -5.18 -2.32 -13.66
C PHE A 43 -4.32 -3.42 -13.00
N THR A 44 -3.00 -3.22 -12.92
CA THR A 44 -2.02 -4.21 -12.40
C THR A 44 -1.73 -3.96 -10.93
N THR A 45 -1.64 -4.97 -10.06
CA THR A 45 -1.56 -4.75 -8.59
C THR A 45 -0.29 -5.31 -7.97
N ASN A 46 0.27 -4.59 -6.99
CA ASN A 46 1.33 -5.08 -6.09
C ASN A 46 1.06 -4.76 -4.61
N ASP A 47 -0.13 -4.23 -4.31
CA ASP A 47 -0.48 -3.65 -3.00
C ASP A 47 -1.97 -3.86 -2.63
N PHE A 48 -2.68 -4.73 -3.37
CA PHE A 48 -4.12 -4.60 -3.62
C PHE A 48 -4.51 -3.23 -4.24
N LEU A 49 -3.53 -2.40 -4.60
CA LEU A 49 -3.66 -1.13 -5.30
C LEU A 49 -3.41 -1.33 -6.78
N PHE A 50 -4.36 -0.84 -7.58
CA PHE A 50 -4.25 -0.81 -9.02
C PHE A 50 -3.24 0.26 -9.48
N LYS A 51 -2.20 -0.17 -10.19
CA LYS A 51 -1.45 0.65 -11.14
C LYS A 51 -2.21 0.62 -12.47
N ILE A 52 -2.76 1.76 -12.86
CA ILE A 52 -3.38 1.93 -14.17
C ILE A 52 -2.27 1.99 -15.22
N SER A 53 -2.28 1.02 -16.14
CA SER A 53 -1.35 0.92 -17.26
C SER A 53 -2.13 0.95 -18.56
N TYR A 54 -1.67 1.75 -19.51
CA TYR A 54 -2.25 1.85 -20.85
C TYR A 54 -1.25 1.35 -21.89
N ALA A 55 -1.68 0.46 -22.76
CA ALA A 55 -0.83 -0.10 -23.80
C ALA A 55 -1.64 -0.46 -25.05
N LYS A 56 -1.01 -0.51 -26.22
CA LYS A 56 -1.67 -0.93 -27.47
C LYS A 56 -1.93 -2.44 -27.53
N SER A 57 -1.24 -3.24 -26.72
CA SER A 57 -1.38 -4.70 -26.64
C SER A 57 -0.97 -5.21 -25.26
N LEU A 58 -1.36 -6.44 -24.93
CA LEU A 58 -1.08 -7.07 -23.62
C LEU A 58 0.42 -7.26 -23.38
N SER A 59 1.16 -7.57 -24.45
CA SER A 59 2.62 -7.73 -24.44
C SER A 59 3.40 -6.44 -24.15
N LEU A 60 2.74 -5.29 -24.26
CA LEU A 60 3.31 -3.97 -24.00
C LEU A 60 2.98 -3.46 -22.59
N LEU A 61 2.18 -4.20 -21.81
CA LEU A 61 2.00 -3.91 -20.40
C LEU A 61 3.30 -4.21 -19.65
N PRO A 62 3.63 -3.41 -18.61
CA PRO A 62 4.84 -3.65 -17.84
C PRO A 62 4.84 -5.07 -17.26
N PRO A 63 5.98 -5.76 -17.25
CA PRO A 63 6.09 -7.12 -16.73
C PRO A 63 5.60 -7.19 -15.27
N ARG A 64 5.04 -8.34 -14.90
CA ARG A 64 4.47 -8.63 -13.58
C ARG A 64 5.39 -8.07 -12.48
N GLN A 65 4.84 -7.23 -11.60
CA GLN A 65 5.52 -6.98 -10.34
C GLN A 65 5.38 -8.24 -9.50
N ILE A 66 6.52 -8.74 -9.04
CA ILE A 66 6.58 -9.97 -8.26
C ILE A 66 5.95 -9.65 -6.90
N GLU A 67 4.98 -10.46 -6.50
CA GLU A 67 4.34 -10.33 -5.20
C GLU A 67 5.24 -11.02 -4.17
N PRO A 68 5.74 -10.29 -3.16
CA PRO A 68 6.76 -10.83 -2.25
C PRO A 68 6.27 -12.06 -1.49
N THR A 69 4.97 -12.11 -1.13
CA THR A 69 4.37 -13.21 -0.37
C THR A 69 4.21 -14.50 -1.19
N THR A 70 4.10 -14.42 -2.51
CA THR A 70 3.92 -15.60 -3.37
C THR A 70 5.21 -16.05 -4.07
N ASP A 71 6.18 -15.16 -4.27
CA ASP A 71 7.45 -15.46 -4.90
C ASP A 71 8.59 -14.59 -4.33
N ALA A 72 8.93 -14.88 -3.07
CA ALA A 72 9.94 -14.15 -2.32
C ALA A 72 11.31 -14.15 -3.01
N GLU A 73 11.68 -15.25 -3.66
CA GLU A 73 12.96 -15.42 -4.32
C GLU A 73 13.10 -14.48 -5.53
N HIS A 74 12.14 -14.49 -6.46
CA HIS A 74 12.18 -13.57 -7.60
C HIS A 74 12.08 -12.13 -7.13
N TRP A 75 11.30 -11.84 -6.09
CA TRP A 75 11.17 -10.49 -5.56
C TRP A 75 12.53 -9.97 -5.11
N ILE A 76 13.28 -10.77 -4.34
CA ILE A 76 14.62 -10.41 -3.87
C ILE A 76 15.60 -10.26 -5.05
N LYS A 77 15.60 -11.20 -6.02
CA LYS A 77 16.43 -11.09 -7.23
C LYS A 77 16.18 -9.80 -7.99
N TRP A 78 14.91 -9.49 -8.25
CA TRP A 78 14.49 -8.27 -8.92
C TRP A 78 14.93 -7.03 -8.14
N ARG A 79 14.86 -7.06 -6.80
CA ARG A 79 15.29 -5.96 -5.94
C ARG A 79 16.78 -5.72 -5.94
N ILE A 80 17.58 -6.78 -5.89
CA ILE A 80 19.04 -6.68 -6.00
C ILE A 80 19.41 -6.08 -7.37
N ALA A 81 18.71 -6.47 -8.44
CA ALA A 81 18.94 -5.94 -9.79
C ALA A 81 18.49 -4.47 -9.97
N CYS A 82 17.38 -4.05 -9.33
CA CYS A 82 16.77 -2.73 -9.54
C CYS A 82 17.34 -1.59 -8.67
N GLN A 83 18.44 -1.80 -7.94
CA GLN A 83 19.06 -0.75 -7.12
C GLN A 83 19.39 0.53 -7.92
N HIS A 84 19.55 0.44 -9.24
CA HIS A 84 19.97 1.54 -10.11
C HIS A 84 18.84 2.40 -10.68
N GLU A 85 17.58 1.94 -10.70
CA GLU A 85 16.52 2.60 -11.48
C GLU A 85 15.65 3.59 -10.70
N GLY A 86 15.81 3.68 -9.37
CA GLY A 86 15.18 4.70 -8.53
C GLY A 86 13.63 4.72 -8.52
N HIS A 87 12.98 3.71 -9.11
CA HIS A 87 11.56 3.35 -8.98
C HIS A 87 11.44 2.04 -8.22
N ILE A 88 12.05 2.03 -7.04
CA ILE A 88 12.43 0.78 -6.39
C ILE A 88 11.18 0.10 -5.80
N TRP A 89 10.18 0.85 -5.36
CA TRP A 89 9.02 0.31 -4.65
C TRP A 89 7.73 0.38 -5.46
N GLY A 90 7.50 -0.63 -6.31
CA GLY A 90 6.18 -0.90 -6.86
C GLY A 90 5.19 -1.29 -5.76
N GLY A 91 4.09 -0.55 -5.62
CA GLY A 91 3.17 -0.76 -4.51
C GLY A 91 3.77 -0.38 -3.16
N VAL A 92 4.42 0.78 -3.05
CA VAL A 92 4.64 1.39 -1.73
C VAL A 92 4.27 2.85 -1.86
N GLY A 93 3.09 3.18 -1.34
CA GLY A 93 2.63 4.55 -1.19
C GLY A 93 3.42 5.30 -0.10
N VAL A 94 3.08 6.58 0.07
CA VAL A 94 3.70 7.42 1.11
C VAL A 94 3.38 6.92 2.51
N TYR A 95 2.14 6.49 2.72
CA TYR A 95 1.72 5.91 3.98
C TYR A 95 2.46 4.61 4.23
N THR A 96 2.47 3.68 3.27
CA THR A 96 3.21 2.41 3.37
C THR A 96 4.69 2.65 3.66
N ALA A 97 5.33 3.61 2.99
CA ALA A 97 6.73 3.93 3.26
C ALA A 97 6.95 4.40 4.71
N SER A 98 6.06 5.24 5.24
CA SER A 98 6.12 5.71 6.62
C SER A 98 5.96 4.55 7.62
N GLU A 99 5.01 3.65 7.35
CA GLU A 99 4.77 2.43 8.14
C GLU A 99 6.00 1.52 8.13
N LEU A 100 6.54 1.22 6.94
CA LEU A 100 7.69 0.33 6.79
C LEU A 100 8.94 0.88 7.48
N CYS A 101 9.20 2.19 7.43
CA CYS A 101 10.34 2.79 8.12
C CYS A 101 10.21 2.64 9.65
N VAL A 102 9.02 2.87 10.20
CA VAL A 102 8.76 2.69 11.65
C VAL A 102 8.86 1.22 12.05
N MET A 103 8.28 0.31 11.26
CA MET A 103 8.39 -1.13 11.51
C MET A 103 9.84 -1.61 11.45
N ALA A 104 10.60 -1.18 10.44
CA ALA A 104 12.01 -1.50 10.31
C ALA A 104 12.91 -0.73 11.29
N GLY A 105 12.35 0.23 12.03
CA GLY A 105 13.02 0.92 13.13
C GLY A 105 14.06 1.96 12.72
N PHE A 106 13.97 2.54 11.53
CA PHE A 106 14.91 3.57 11.09
C PHE A 106 14.21 4.83 10.59
N SER A 107 14.96 5.93 10.57
CA SER A 107 14.44 7.22 10.12
C SER A 107 14.08 7.21 8.63
N PRO A 108 12.89 7.72 8.22
CA PRO A 108 12.52 7.81 6.80
C PRO A 108 13.38 8.82 6.02
N PHE A 109 14.25 9.57 6.71
CA PHE A 109 15.14 10.55 6.13
C PHE A 109 16.50 9.97 5.73
N LEU A 110 16.75 8.68 6.03
CA LEU A 110 17.94 8.00 5.54
C LEU A 110 17.91 7.89 4.01
N THR A 111 19.09 8.07 3.41
CA THR A 111 19.31 7.84 1.99
C THR A 111 19.20 6.36 1.65
N PHE A 112 18.82 6.06 0.41
CA PHE A 112 18.74 4.68 -0.09
C PHE A 112 20.01 3.87 0.26
N GLU A 113 21.18 4.43 0.04
CA GLU A 113 22.45 3.73 0.18
C GLU A 113 22.83 3.46 1.64
N VAL A 114 22.37 4.30 2.57
CA VAL A 114 22.56 4.07 4.01
C VAL A 114 21.68 2.92 4.51
N VAL A 115 20.53 2.71 3.89
CA VAL A 115 19.63 1.60 4.25
C VAL A 115 20.03 0.31 3.53
N PHE A 116 20.22 0.36 2.20
CA PHE A 116 20.48 -0.82 1.37
C PHE A 116 21.96 -1.20 1.24
N GLY A 117 22.87 -0.30 1.63
CA GLY A 117 24.28 -0.61 1.83
C GLY A 117 24.57 -1.24 3.20
N ASN A 118 23.59 -1.29 4.11
CA ASN A 118 23.73 -1.87 5.43
C ASN A 118 22.93 -3.19 5.53
N PRO A 119 23.55 -4.32 5.92
CA PRO A 119 22.86 -5.61 5.99
C PRO A 119 21.69 -5.60 6.99
N SER A 120 21.88 -5.03 8.19
CA SER A 120 20.85 -5.00 9.23
C SER A 120 19.62 -4.20 8.81
N ARG A 121 19.79 -2.98 8.31
CA ARG A 121 18.68 -2.13 7.83
C ARG A 121 17.98 -2.76 6.62
N THR A 122 18.72 -3.40 5.73
CA THR A 122 18.14 -4.13 4.59
C THR A 122 17.28 -5.29 5.05
N ALA A 123 17.81 -6.16 5.92
CA ALA A 123 17.10 -7.30 6.47
C ALA A 123 15.83 -6.87 7.23
N ARG A 124 15.91 -5.82 8.06
CA ARG A 124 14.74 -5.22 8.73
C ARG A 124 13.71 -4.69 7.74
N THR A 125 14.14 -4.03 6.65
CA THR A 125 13.24 -3.55 5.60
C THR A 125 12.50 -4.70 4.94
N VAL A 126 13.21 -5.77 4.56
CA VAL A 126 12.61 -6.96 3.94
C VAL A 126 11.58 -7.57 4.89
N ALA A 127 11.97 -7.85 6.14
CA ALA A 127 11.04 -8.39 7.14
C ALA A 127 9.82 -7.46 7.39
N ALA A 128 10.00 -6.14 7.36
CA ALA A 128 8.90 -5.19 7.46
C ALA A 128 7.93 -5.29 6.27
N VAL A 129 8.44 -5.39 5.04
CA VAL A 129 7.61 -5.56 3.83
C VAL A 129 6.78 -6.84 3.92
N PHE A 130 7.41 -7.96 4.28
CA PHE A 130 6.71 -9.23 4.42
C PHE A 130 5.68 -9.19 5.55
N THR A 131 6.00 -8.58 6.69
CA THR A 131 5.05 -8.42 7.79
C THR A 131 3.86 -7.57 7.38
N PHE A 132 4.09 -6.45 6.73
CA PHE A 132 3.03 -5.55 6.26
C PHE A 132 2.15 -6.23 5.21
N GLY A 133 2.78 -6.89 4.22
CA GLY A 133 2.10 -7.61 3.15
C GLY A 133 1.31 -8.81 3.65
N HIS A 134 1.79 -9.53 4.66
CA HIS A 134 1.08 -10.68 5.24
C HIS A 134 -0.13 -10.26 6.06
N LYS A 135 -0.04 -9.16 6.83
CA LYS A 135 -1.15 -8.68 7.67
C LYS A 135 -2.22 -7.92 6.89
N SER A 136 -1.86 -7.29 5.76
CA SER A 136 -2.80 -6.48 4.98
C SER A 136 -4.04 -7.24 4.46
N PRO A 137 -3.93 -8.47 3.91
CA PRO A 137 -5.08 -9.26 3.47
C PRO A 137 -6.11 -9.49 4.57
N GLU A 138 -5.71 -9.76 5.80
CA GLU A 138 -6.66 -10.02 6.91
C GLU A 138 -7.61 -8.85 7.16
N ILE A 139 -7.13 -7.63 6.92
CA ILE A 139 -7.87 -6.40 7.15
C ILE A 139 -8.66 -5.97 5.90
N LEU A 140 -8.09 -6.24 4.72
CA LEU A 140 -8.69 -5.82 3.45
C LEU A 140 -9.69 -6.84 2.90
N HIS A 141 -9.49 -8.14 3.15
CA HIS A 141 -10.32 -9.24 2.63
C HIS A 141 -11.82 -9.04 2.94
N PRO A 142 -12.24 -8.63 4.16
CA PRO A 142 -13.64 -8.36 4.45
C PRO A 142 -14.26 -7.22 3.64
N CYS A 143 -13.44 -6.33 3.06
CA CYS A 143 -13.89 -5.17 2.30
C CYS A 143 -14.09 -5.47 0.80
N PHE A 144 -13.69 -6.66 0.33
CA PHE A 144 -13.88 -7.09 -1.05
C PHE A 144 -15.33 -7.55 -1.26
N ILE A 145 -16.01 -6.97 -2.25
CA ILE A 145 -17.31 -7.47 -2.72
C ILE A 145 -17.11 -8.61 -3.73
N ASP A 146 -16.02 -8.53 -4.49
CA ASP A 146 -15.58 -9.55 -5.44
C ASP A 146 -14.05 -9.61 -5.44
N LYS A 147 -13.46 -10.46 -6.29
CA LYS A 147 -12.01 -10.69 -6.34
C LYS A 147 -11.17 -9.42 -6.58
N TYR A 148 -11.76 -8.36 -7.11
CA TYR A 148 -11.06 -7.15 -7.56
C TYR A 148 -11.67 -5.85 -7.03
N THR A 149 -12.88 -5.88 -6.47
CA THR A 149 -13.63 -4.68 -6.08
C THR A 149 -13.72 -4.53 -4.58
N LEU A 150 -13.24 -3.40 -4.06
CA LEU A 150 -13.45 -2.99 -2.68
C LEU A 150 -14.67 -2.06 -2.57
N ALA A 151 -15.53 -2.28 -1.58
CA ALA A 151 -16.45 -1.25 -1.10
C ALA A 151 -16.33 -1.11 0.41
N VAL A 152 -15.81 0.05 0.80
CA VAL A 152 -15.36 0.28 2.16
C VAL A 152 -16.31 1.24 2.86
N THR A 153 -16.89 0.79 3.96
CA THR A 153 -17.67 1.60 4.89
C THR A 153 -16.78 2.49 5.75
N PRO A 154 -17.30 3.60 6.32
CA PRO A 154 -16.54 4.41 7.27
C PRO A 154 -15.98 3.61 8.47
N LYS A 155 -16.71 2.58 8.92
CA LYS A 155 -16.27 1.69 10.01
C LYS A 155 -15.04 0.88 9.61
N GLU A 156 -15.02 0.32 8.40
CA GLU A 156 -13.87 -0.43 7.88
C GLU A 156 -12.66 0.47 7.61
N ARG A 157 -12.88 1.71 7.14
CA ARG A 157 -11.82 2.72 7.01
C ARG A 157 -11.19 3.07 8.37
N LEU A 158 -12.02 3.24 9.39
CA LEU A 158 -11.56 3.47 10.77
C LEU A 158 -10.83 2.23 11.31
N HIS A 159 -11.33 1.03 11.03
CA HIS A 159 -10.66 -0.21 11.41
C HIS A 159 -9.27 -0.33 10.77
N TYR A 160 -9.15 -0.03 9.48
CA TYR A 160 -7.85 0.01 8.78
C TYR A 160 -6.90 1.06 9.36
N SER A 161 -7.40 2.20 9.83
CA SER A 161 -6.56 3.18 10.52
C SER A 161 -5.94 2.65 11.80
N HIS A 162 -6.57 1.66 12.46
CA HIS A 162 -5.98 1.00 13.63
C HIS A 162 -4.82 0.08 13.25
N PHE A 163 -4.82 -0.48 12.03
CA PHE A 163 -3.71 -1.26 11.51
C PHE A 163 -2.48 -0.41 11.21
N LEU A 164 -2.67 0.80 10.67
CA LEU A 164 -1.56 1.74 10.45
C LEU A 164 -0.91 2.09 11.79
N LYS A 165 0.40 2.01 11.90
CA LYS A 165 1.12 2.32 13.13
C LYS A 165 1.31 3.83 13.30
N VAL A 166 1.72 4.54 12.25
CA VAL A 166 2.19 5.95 12.37
C VAL A 166 1.44 6.94 11.49
N PHE A 167 1.00 6.52 10.30
CA PHE A 167 0.46 7.44 9.31
C PHE A 167 -0.88 8.01 9.79
N GLY A 168 -0.98 9.34 9.81
CA GLY A 168 -2.22 10.04 10.17
C GLY A 168 -2.59 9.95 11.65
N LYS A 169 -1.62 9.70 12.54
CA LYS A 169 -1.83 9.57 13.98
C LYS A 169 -0.98 10.57 14.74
N ASP A 170 -1.56 11.27 15.71
CA ASP A 170 -0.83 12.22 16.57
C ASP A 170 0.02 11.48 17.61
N TRP A 171 -0.54 10.40 18.16
CA TRP A 171 0.11 9.54 19.14
C TRP A 171 0.10 8.10 18.68
N VAL A 172 1.16 7.37 18.99
CA VAL A 172 1.30 5.95 18.67
C VAL A 172 1.74 5.17 19.88
N SER A 173 1.14 4.01 20.10
CA SER A 173 1.57 3.11 21.17
C SER A 173 2.86 2.41 20.76
N ILE A 174 3.85 2.34 21.65
CA ILE A 174 5.14 1.70 21.44
C ILE A 174 5.49 0.83 22.66
N SER A 175 6.48 -0.05 22.51
CA SER A 175 7.00 -0.81 23.65
C SER A 175 7.84 0.08 24.56
N GLU A 176 7.98 -0.32 25.82
CA GLU A 176 8.90 0.32 26.76
C GLU A 176 10.33 0.36 26.21
N ARG A 177 10.79 -0.77 25.64
CA ARG A 177 12.10 -0.87 24.98
C ARG A 177 12.26 0.18 23.87
N MET A 178 11.27 0.30 22.99
CA MET A 178 11.27 1.28 21.91
C MET A 178 11.22 2.72 22.44
N ASN A 179 10.51 2.96 23.53
CA ASN A 179 10.46 4.26 24.21
C ASN A 179 11.83 4.66 24.77
N HIS A 180 12.55 3.75 25.43
CA HIS A 180 13.91 4.01 25.91
C HIS A 180 14.88 4.31 24.76
N MET A 181 14.83 3.53 23.66
CA MET A 181 15.64 3.82 22.47
C MET A 181 15.29 5.17 21.83
N LEU A 182 14.00 5.54 21.79
CA LEU A 182 13.57 6.83 21.30
C LEU A 182 14.08 7.98 22.18
N PHE A 183 14.00 7.82 23.51
CA PHE A 183 14.51 8.81 24.44
C PHE A 183 16.02 9.02 24.25
N ASP A 184 16.81 7.94 24.23
CA ASP A 184 18.26 8.03 24.05
C ASP A 184 18.63 8.62 22.69
N PHE A 185 17.88 8.27 21.64
CA PHE A 185 18.02 8.90 20.33
C PHE A 185 17.80 10.42 20.39
N LEU A 186 16.76 10.88 21.10
CA LEU A 186 16.44 12.30 21.22
C LEU A 186 17.47 13.06 22.05
N VAL A 187 18.00 12.44 23.12
CA VAL A 187 19.08 13.02 23.94
C VAL A 187 20.35 13.18 23.10
N ALA A 188 20.81 12.10 22.45
CA ALA A 188 22.00 12.15 21.60
C ALA A 188 21.84 13.15 20.43
N LEU A 189 20.65 13.25 19.86
CA LEU A 189 20.34 14.24 18.84
C LEU A 189 20.43 15.67 19.40
N ALA A 190 19.85 15.93 20.58
CA ALA A 190 19.87 17.24 21.20
C ALA A 190 21.30 17.69 21.55
N GLU A 191 22.11 16.80 22.13
CA GLU A 191 23.52 17.08 22.45
C GLU A 191 24.31 17.49 21.21
N LYS A 192 24.12 16.76 20.09
CA LYS A 192 24.76 17.07 18.82
C LYS A 192 24.30 18.40 18.22
N LEU A 193 22.99 18.67 18.26
CA LEU A 193 22.45 19.95 17.80
C LEU A 193 22.99 21.13 18.63
N ILE A 194 23.12 20.97 19.95
CA ILE A 194 23.71 21.97 20.86
C ILE A 194 25.19 22.19 20.54
N ALA A 195 25.93 21.11 20.25
CA ALA A 195 27.33 21.18 19.83
C ALA A 195 27.53 21.83 18.44
N GLY A 196 26.44 22.21 17.75
CA GLY A 196 26.49 22.73 16.38
C GLY A 196 26.87 21.64 15.36
N GLU A 197 26.85 20.37 15.77
CA GLU A 197 27.07 19.26 14.86
C GLU A 197 25.90 19.17 13.89
N THR A 198 26.23 19.38 12.63
CA THR A 198 25.30 19.15 11.53
C THR A 198 25.48 17.74 10.94
N GLN A 199 26.40 16.94 11.48
CA GLN A 199 26.87 15.68 10.88
C GLN A 199 26.64 14.50 11.83
N PHE A 200 25.65 13.67 11.54
CA PHE A 200 25.27 12.51 12.37
C PHE A 200 25.85 11.20 11.80
N GLN A 201 27.09 11.25 11.31
CA GLN A 201 27.63 10.29 10.33
C GLN A 201 28.16 8.98 10.91
N GLU A 202 28.51 8.92 12.18
CA GLU A 202 29.28 7.78 12.68
C GLU A 202 28.37 6.64 13.17
N PRO A 203 28.65 5.38 12.82
CA PRO A 203 28.07 4.25 13.50
C PRO A 203 28.21 4.40 15.02
N GLY A 204 27.10 4.25 15.75
CA GLY A 204 27.06 4.45 17.20
C GLY A 204 26.75 5.87 17.67
N VAL A 205 26.64 6.86 16.76
CA VAL A 205 26.19 8.22 17.11
C VAL A 205 24.70 8.27 17.40
N LEU A 206 23.89 7.67 16.52
CA LEU A 206 22.46 7.55 16.70
C LEU A 206 22.07 6.11 16.37
N PHE A 207 21.58 5.40 17.38
CA PHE A 207 21.04 4.06 17.19
C PHE A 207 19.64 4.14 16.57
N ASP A 208 19.32 3.14 15.76
CA ASP A 208 18.01 2.98 15.16
C ASP A 208 16.98 2.59 16.23
N VAL A 209 15.83 3.27 16.26
CA VAL A 209 14.73 3.02 17.20
C VAL A 209 13.93 1.80 16.73
N PHE A 210 14.46 0.60 16.96
CA PHE A 210 13.96 -0.64 16.35
C PHE A 210 13.34 -1.62 17.35
N GLU A 211 12.10 -2.03 17.07
CA GLU A 211 11.35 -3.03 17.84
C GLU A 211 11.03 -4.28 16.97
N PRO A 212 11.71 -5.43 17.20
CA PRO A 212 11.55 -6.65 16.39
C PRO A 212 10.13 -7.20 16.36
N THR A 213 9.33 -6.95 17.40
CA THR A 213 7.92 -7.35 17.46
C THR A 213 7.09 -6.73 16.32
N LEU A 214 7.50 -5.55 15.80
CA LEU A 214 6.81 -4.92 14.66
C LEU A 214 7.02 -5.65 13.33
N ILE A 215 8.07 -6.47 13.22
CA ILE A 215 8.41 -7.25 12.02
C ILE A 215 8.35 -8.76 12.26
N GLU A 216 7.67 -9.20 13.33
CA GLU A 216 7.68 -10.58 13.80
C GLU A 216 7.35 -11.60 12.72
N VAL A 217 6.31 -11.34 11.91
CA VAL A 217 5.87 -12.27 10.86
C VAL A 217 6.97 -12.46 9.82
N GLY A 218 7.51 -11.37 9.29
CA GLY A 218 8.60 -11.41 8.33
C GLY A 218 9.84 -12.08 8.93
N LEU A 219 10.21 -11.72 10.16
CA LEU A 219 11.37 -12.33 10.80
C LEU A 219 11.18 -13.84 11.03
N LYS A 220 9.96 -14.31 11.35
CA LYS A 220 9.62 -15.74 11.45
C LYS A 220 9.69 -16.47 10.11
N LEU A 221 9.27 -15.83 9.03
CA LEU A 221 9.35 -16.42 7.68
C LEU A 221 10.79 -16.63 7.20
N PHE A 222 11.73 -15.81 7.68
CA PHE A 222 13.15 -15.87 7.28
C PHE A 222 14.10 -16.10 8.46
N LEU A 223 13.63 -16.80 9.50
CA LEU A 223 14.26 -16.77 10.83
C LEU A 223 15.73 -17.23 10.81
N GLY A 224 16.07 -18.21 9.97
CA GLY A 224 17.45 -18.70 9.82
C GLY A 224 18.44 -17.73 9.18
N SER A 225 17.97 -16.71 8.44
CA SER A 225 18.85 -15.91 7.54
C SER A 225 18.81 -14.41 7.80
N LEU A 226 17.65 -13.83 8.14
CA LEU A 226 17.57 -12.39 8.45
C LEU A 226 18.04 -12.07 9.87
N GLY A 227 17.82 -12.97 10.84
CA GLY A 227 18.23 -12.76 12.22
C GLY A 227 19.73 -12.41 12.39
N PRO A 228 20.65 -13.23 11.85
CA PRO A 228 22.09 -12.94 11.88
C PRO A 228 22.46 -11.60 11.22
N LEU A 229 21.80 -11.22 10.12
CA LEU A 229 22.04 -9.94 9.46
C LEU A 229 21.56 -8.74 10.29
N ILE A 230 20.45 -8.90 11.03
CA ILE A 230 19.85 -7.83 11.83
C ILE A 230 20.67 -7.57 13.10
N PHE A 231 20.98 -8.63 13.85
CA PHE A 231 21.56 -8.53 15.20
C PHE A 231 23.05 -8.86 15.26
N GLY A 232 23.61 -9.42 14.19
CA GLY A 232 24.92 -10.07 14.21
C GLY A 232 24.83 -11.51 14.72
N GLN A 233 25.75 -12.37 14.27
CA GLN A 233 25.72 -13.82 14.55
C GLN A 233 25.68 -14.12 16.05
N SER A 234 26.54 -13.46 16.85
CA SER A 234 26.64 -13.71 18.29
C SER A 234 25.33 -13.38 18.99
N LYS A 235 24.83 -12.15 18.81
CA LYS A 235 23.61 -11.72 19.49
C LYS A 235 22.38 -12.50 19.02
N TRP A 236 22.36 -12.92 17.75
CA TRP A 236 21.29 -13.76 17.23
C TRP A 236 21.24 -15.13 17.92
N LYS A 237 22.40 -15.78 18.14
CA LYS A 237 22.47 -17.04 18.90
C LYS A 237 21.95 -16.88 20.33
N ASP A 238 22.22 -15.74 20.97
CA ASP A 238 21.70 -15.46 22.31
C ASP A 238 20.18 -15.28 22.31
N LEU A 239 19.64 -14.56 21.32
CA LEU A 239 18.21 -14.26 21.20
C LEU A 239 17.38 -15.45 20.70
N CYS A 240 17.99 -16.34 19.93
CA CYS A 240 17.35 -17.51 19.36
C CYS A 240 18.33 -18.70 19.34
N PRO A 241 18.57 -19.37 20.48
CA PRO A 241 19.52 -20.50 20.56
C PRO A 241 19.16 -21.68 19.65
N SER A 242 17.88 -21.81 19.30
CA SER A 242 17.38 -22.83 18.37
C SER A 242 17.51 -22.44 16.90
N ALA A 243 18.14 -21.31 16.56
CA ALA A 243 18.22 -20.85 15.18
C ALA A 243 19.05 -21.78 14.27
N ASP A 244 20.07 -22.44 14.82
CA ASP A 244 20.97 -23.32 14.06
C ASP A 244 20.25 -24.56 13.48
N SER A 245 19.04 -24.87 13.95
CA SER A 245 18.22 -25.99 13.44
C SER A 245 17.10 -25.57 12.49
N LEU A 246 16.92 -24.28 12.23
CA LEU A 246 15.83 -23.80 11.40
C LEU A 246 16.19 -23.86 9.92
N PRO A 247 15.28 -24.34 9.06
CA PRO A 247 15.51 -24.38 7.63
C PRO A 247 15.73 -22.96 7.10
N GLU A 248 16.84 -22.76 6.39
CA GLU A 248 17.10 -21.52 5.70
C GLU A 248 16.13 -21.37 4.53
N SER A 249 15.42 -20.24 4.49
CA SER A 249 14.69 -19.86 3.30
C SER A 249 15.68 -19.49 2.19
N THR A 250 15.48 -20.00 0.96
CA THR A 250 16.29 -19.62 -0.22
C THR A 250 16.39 -18.10 -0.36
N ALA A 251 15.25 -17.41 -0.23
CA ALA A 251 15.13 -15.96 -0.29
C ALA A 251 16.05 -15.23 0.70
N GLY A 252 16.04 -15.60 1.97
CA GLY A 252 16.91 -14.97 2.96
C GLY A 252 18.39 -15.33 2.77
N GLN A 253 18.71 -16.56 2.32
CA GLN A 253 20.07 -16.95 1.98
C GLN A 253 20.66 -16.11 0.83
N MET A 254 19.82 -15.71 -0.14
CA MET A 254 20.23 -14.80 -1.20
C MET A 254 20.66 -13.43 -0.68
N ILE A 255 19.96 -12.88 0.30
CA ILE A 255 20.32 -11.59 0.92
C ILE A 255 21.63 -11.73 1.67
N TYR A 256 21.79 -12.82 2.44
CA TYR A 256 23.01 -13.10 3.17
C TYR A 256 24.21 -13.21 2.22
N THR A 257 24.10 -14.09 1.22
CA THR A 257 25.14 -14.32 0.20
C THR A 257 25.48 -13.04 -0.56
N TYR A 258 24.49 -12.18 -0.84
CA TYR A 258 24.73 -10.88 -1.44
C TYR A 258 25.67 -10.02 -0.57
N PHE A 259 25.36 -9.83 0.71
CA PHE A 259 26.21 -9.04 1.60
C PHE A 259 27.57 -9.68 1.89
N GLU A 260 27.62 -11.02 1.95
CA GLU A 260 28.86 -11.79 2.02
C GLU A 260 29.77 -11.51 0.82
N SER A 261 29.24 -11.61 -0.40
CA SER A 261 29.99 -11.35 -1.63
C SER A 261 30.49 -9.90 -1.75
N LYS A 262 29.87 -8.97 -1.02
CA LYS A 262 30.28 -7.57 -0.94
C LYS A 262 31.25 -7.28 0.22
N GLY A 263 31.54 -8.28 1.06
CA GLY A 263 32.36 -8.09 2.26
C GLY A 263 31.70 -7.20 3.32
N LEU A 264 30.37 -7.12 3.31
CA LEU A 264 29.60 -6.18 4.15
C LEU A 264 28.99 -6.84 5.39
N LEU A 265 29.21 -8.14 5.64
CA LEU A 265 28.62 -8.84 6.79
C LEU A 265 29.07 -8.29 8.16
N ASN A 266 30.23 -7.63 8.21
CA ASN A 266 30.78 -7.03 9.42
C ASN A 266 30.40 -5.55 9.61
N GLU A 267 29.53 -5.01 8.74
CA GLU A 267 29.03 -3.65 8.90
C GLU A 267 28.23 -3.51 10.21
N PRO A 268 28.28 -2.35 10.88
CA PRO A 268 27.58 -2.13 12.14
C PRO A 268 26.07 -2.28 11.95
N THR A 269 25.39 -2.91 12.90
CA THR A 269 23.93 -3.12 12.83
C THR A 269 23.12 -1.84 13.01
N HIS A 270 23.76 -0.79 13.55
CA HIS A 270 23.12 0.44 14.04
C HIS A 270 22.08 0.18 15.16
N LEU A 271 22.17 -0.97 15.84
CA LEU A 271 21.33 -1.33 16.96
C LEU A 271 22.13 -1.31 18.26
N GLU A 272 21.49 -0.89 19.35
CA GLU A 272 22.05 -1.01 20.68
C GLU A 272 21.76 -2.42 21.23
N LEU A 273 22.63 -3.37 20.90
CA LEU A 273 22.38 -4.81 21.11
C LEU A 273 22.14 -5.20 22.59
N SER A 274 22.61 -4.40 23.55
CA SER A 274 22.38 -4.60 24.99
C SER A 274 20.91 -4.50 25.38
N LYS A 275 20.07 -3.80 24.60
CA LYS A 275 18.64 -3.61 24.90
C LYS A 275 17.75 -4.80 24.51
N TYR A 276 18.30 -5.79 23.82
CA TYR A 276 17.55 -6.93 23.34
C TYR A 276 17.82 -8.15 24.22
N PHE A 277 16.97 -8.35 25.22
CA PHE A 277 16.99 -9.57 26.06
C PHE A 277 16.01 -10.63 25.56
N LEU A 278 14.88 -10.18 25.00
CA LEU A 278 13.86 -11.02 24.36
C LEU A 278 13.72 -10.60 22.90
N LEU A 279 13.50 -11.56 22.00
CA LEU A 279 13.30 -11.26 20.59
C LEU A 279 11.94 -10.58 20.37
N PHE A 280 10.86 -11.20 20.82
CA PHE A 280 9.49 -10.70 20.68
C PHE A 280 8.86 -10.41 22.04
N LEU A 281 8.09 -9.33 22.11
CA LEU A 281 7.33 -8.93 23.29
C LEU A 281 5.90 -9.45 23.21
N SER A 282 5.24 -9.60 24.36
CA SER A 282 3.78 -9.84 24.38
C SER A 282 3.03 -8.63 23.82
N ALA A 283 1.78 -8.83 23.40
CA ALA A 283 0.95 -7.73 22.87
C ALA A 283 0.79 -6.56 23.87
N LYS A 284 0.72 -6.86 25.18
CA LYS A 284 0.62 -5.85 26.24
C LYS A 284 1.90 -5.04 26.37
N GLU A 285 3.05 -5.69 26.35
CA GLU A 285 4.37 -5.04 26.43
C GLU A 285 4.69 -4.24 25.17
N ALA A 286 4.26 -4.72 24.00
CA ALA A 286 4.45 -4.05 22.71
C ALA A 286 3.69 -2.71 22.59
N THR A 287 2.73 -2.45 23.49
CA THR A 287 1.89 -1.25 23.51
C THR A 287 1.86 -0.56 24.87
N SER A 288 2.86 -0.77 25.72
CA SER A 288 2.84 -0.27 27.11
C SER A 288 3.06 1.23 27.25
N HIS A 289 3.61 1.89 26.23
CA HIS A 289 3.93 3.32 26.22
C HIS A 289 3.33 4.02 24.98
N CYS A 290 3.39 5.35 24.95
CA CYS A 290 2.97 6.16 23.81
C CYS A 290 4.02 7.22 23.50
N CYS A 291 4.19 7.55 22.22
CA CYS A 291 4.98 8.70 21.79
C CYS A 291 4.21 9.54 20.77
N GLN A 292 4.59 10.81 20.66
CA GLN A 292 4.07 11.72 19.64
C GLN A 292 4.73 11.43 18.29
N THR A 293 3.97 11.59 17.21
CA THR A 293 4.51 11.49 15.85
C THR A 293 4.94 12.84 15.32
N TYR A 294 5.80 12.80 14.30
CA TYR A 294 6.24 13.95 13.54
C TYR A 294 5.73 13.84 12.11
N VAL A 295 5.28 14.97 11.56
CA VAL A 295 4.83 15.09 10.18
C VAL A 295 5.66 16.12 9.43
N TYR A 296 6.14 15.75 8.25
CA TYR A 296 6.95 16.63 7.41
C TYR A 296 6.34 16.77 6.02
N GLN A 297 6.27 18.00 5.54
CA GLN A 297 5.93 18.34 4.17
C GLN A 297 7.20 18.36 3.30
N GLN A 298 7.14 17.65 2.18
CA GLN A 298 8.08 17.78 1.07
C GLN A 298 7.27 17.77 -0.25
N LYS A 299 7.56 16.87 -1.20
CA LYS A 299 6.62 16.59 -2.31
C LYS A 299 5.39 15.83 -1.82
N LYS A 300 5.54 15.12 -0.70
CA LYS A 300 4.58 14.23 -0.05
C LYS A 300 4.65 14.44 1.47
N LYS A 301 3.67 13.94 2.21
CA LYS A 301 3.59 14.05 3.68
C LYS A 301 4.22 12.81 4.32
N ILE A 302 5.31 12.97 5.06
CA ILE A 302 6.03 11.88 5.70
C ILE A 302 5.68 11.85 7.18
N TRP A 303 5.35 10.67 7.70
CA TRP A 303 5.09 10.45 9.12
C TRP A 303 6.24 9.66 9.74
N SER A 304 6.62 10.01 10.97
CA SER A 304 7.68 9.32 11.71
C SER A 304 7.47 9.41 13.21
N ILE A 305 8.17 8.59 13.97
CA ILE A 305 8.30 8.71 15.43
C ILE A 305 9.61 9.38 15.85
N VAL A 306 10.54 9.59 14.91
CA VAL A 306 11.80 10.31 15.12
C VAL A 306 11.74 11.64 14.36
N PRO A 307 12.28 12.73 14.92
CA PRO A 307 12.32 14.01 14.23
C PRO A 307 13.28 13.96 13.04
N PHE A 308 13.08 14.87 12.08
CA PHE A 308 14.06 15.15 11.04
C PHE A 308 15.28 15.86 11.64
N TYR A 309 16.46 15.36 11.30
CA TYR A 309 17.75 15.86 11.81
C TYR A 309 18.72 16.25 10.67
N GLY A 310 18.22 16.64 9.50
CA GLY A 310 19.06 17.08 8.38
C GLY A 310 19.44 15.97 7.39
N PHE A 311 19.91 16.39 6.21
CA PHE A 311 20.41 15.51 5.16
C PHE A 311 21.94 15.52 5.16
N ASN A 312 22.58 14.69 5.97
CA ASN A 312 24.04 14.63 5.94
C ASN A 312 24.52 13.18 5.97
N SER A 313 24.06 12.40 4.99
CA SER A 313 24.74 11.13 4.70
C SER A 313 26.10 11.43 4.08
N ALA A 314 27.13 10.70 4.51
CA ALA A 314 28.45 10.69 3.87
C ALA A 314 28.35 10.40 2.35
N TYR A 315 27.25 9.77 1.93
CA TYR A 315 26.91 9.54 0.52
C TYR A 315 26.69 10.84 -0.26
N ILE A 316 25.98 11.84 0.30
CA ILE A 316 25.80 13.16 -0.34
C ILE A 316 27.13 13.87 -0.57
N LYS A 317 28.06 13.74 0.38
CA LYS A 317 29.41 14.29 0.23
C LYS A 317 30.27 13.49 -0.75
N LYS A 318 30.28 12.15 -0.65
CA LYS A 318 31.09 11.26 -1.48
C LYS A 318 30.69 11.28 -2.95
N PHE A 319 29.40 11.45 -3.25
CA PHE A 319 28.86 11.39 -4.62
C PHE A 319 28.28 12.73 -5.12
N GLY A 320 28.33 13.80 -4.31
CA GLY A 320 27.93 15.16 -4.70
C GLY A 320 26.47 15.27 -5.13
N LYS A 321 26.17 16.12 -6.13
CA LYS A 321 24.81 16.28 -6.70
C LYS A 321 24.21 14.99 -7.30
N LYS A 322 25.01 13.94 -7.48
CA LYS A 322 24.55 12.62 -7.95
C LYS A 322 24.14 11.69 -6.81
N ALA A 323 24.30 12.13 -5.57
CA ALA A 323 24.05 11.31 -4.41
C ALA A 323 22.55 11.22 -4.09
N GLY A 324 22.02 10.00 -4.23
CA GLY A 324 20.97 9.45 -3.39
C GLY A 324 19.59 10.07 -3.56
N LYS A 325 18.66 9.28 -4.10
CA LYS A 325 17.24 9.47 -3.77
C LYS A 325 17.08 9.04 -2.30
N VAL A 326 16.56 9.92 -1.45
CA VAL A 326 16.00 9.49 -0.15
C VAL A 326 14.94 8.43 -0.46
N ILE A 327 14.74 7.42 0.40
CA ILE A 327 13.85 6.29 0.09
C ILE A 327 12.47 6.80 -0.35
N GLY A 328 12.20 6.77 -1.66
CA GLY A 328 10.94 7.25 -2.24
C GLY A 328 10.81 8.77 -2.48
N PHE A 329 11.83 9.60 -2.20
CA PHE A 329 11.77 11.06 -2.34
C PHE A 329 12.87 11.61 -3.24
N SER A 330 12.46 12.42 -4.23
CA SER A 330 13.26 12.71 -5.43
C SER A 330 14.16 13.95 -5.34
N ASN A 331 14.31 14.59 -4.18
CA ASN A 331 15.27 15.69 -4.05
C ASN A 331 15.81 15.82 -2.61
N PRO A 332 17.09 15.48 -2.34
CA PRO A 332 17.72 15.73 -1.06
C PRO A 332 17.94 17.22 -0.74
N GLN A 333 17.76 18.13 -1.73
CA GLN A 333 17.85 19.58 -1.50
C GLN A 333 16.52 20.23 -1.08
N SER A 334 15.38 19.54 -1.19
CA SER A 334 14.13 20.12 -0.70
C SER A 334 14.09 20.00 0.81
N SER A 335 13.93 21.12 1.51
CA SER A 335 13.74 21.13 2.95
C SER A 335 12.52 20.30 3.34
N PHE A 336 12.68 19.45 4.36
CA PHE A 336 11.54 18.87 5.07
C PHE A 336 11.00 19.91 6.03
N VAL A 337 9.79 20.39 5.76
CA VAL A 337 9.14 21.41 6.59
C VAL A 337 8.25 20.71 7.61
N PRO A 338 8.49 20.83 8.93
CA PRO A 338 7.61 20.24 9.93
C PRO A 338 6.20 20.83 9.81
N ILE A 339 5.19 19.98 9.88
CA ILE A 339 3.78 20.37 9.96
C ILE A 339 3.35 20.24 11.43
N THR A 340 2.96 21.34 12.05
CA THR A 340 2.60 21.39 13.48
C THR A 340 1.27 22.11 13.69
N GLY A 341 0.73 22.01 14.91
CA GLY A 341 -0.51 22.67 15.33
C GLY A 341 -1.74 22.27 14.50
N ALA A 342 -2.64 23.22 14.27
CA ALA A 342 -3.90 22.99 13.55
C ALA A 342 -3.71 22.33 12.16
N LYS A 343 -2.62 22.66 11.46
CA LYS A 343 -2.31 22.03 10.16
C LYS A 343 -1.98 20.54 10.30
N CYS A 344 -1.38 20.12 11.41
CA CYS A 344 -1.16 18.71 11.69
C CYS A 344 -2.49 18.02 12.05
N ASP A 345 -3.32 18.68 12.86
CA ASP A 345 -4.64 18.18 13.25
C ASP A 345 -5.51 17.87 12.03
N GLU A 346 -5.54 18.75 11.03
CA GLU A 346 -6.26 18.54 9.76
C GLU A 346 -5.81 17.27 9.00
N LEU A 347 -4.61 16.75 9.27
CA LEU A 347 -4.05 15.57 8.62
C LEU A 347 -4.31 14.28 9.38
N LEU A 348 -4.81 14.35 10.61
CA LEU A 348 -5.08 13.17 11.43
C LEU A 348 -6.25 12.40 10.82
N ILE A 349 -6.11 11.07 10.69
CA ILE A 349 -7.13 10.20 10.11
C ILE A 349 -8.49 10.39 10.80
N LYS A 350 -8.48 10.56 12.13
CA LYS A 350 -9.69 10.82 12.91
C LYS A 350 -10.45 12.06 12.41
N ASN A 351 -9.73 13.15 12.10
CA ASN A 351 -10.32 14.42 11.66
C ASN A 351 -10.67 14.37 10.18
N VAL A 352 -9.79 13.78 9.38
CA VAL A 352 -9.98 13.52 7.97
C VAL A 352 -11.29 12.76 7.70
N TYR A 353 -11.58 11.70 8.46
CA TYR A 353 -12.81 10.93 8.28
C TYR A 353 -14.07 11.64 8.78
N THR A 354 -13.96 12.50 9.80
CA THR A 354 -15.12 13.24 10.32
C THR A 354 -15.46 14.46 9.45
N GLU A 355 -14.48 15.07 8.81
CA GLU A 355 -14.62 16.38 8.17
C GLU A 355 -14.60 16.33 6.64
N SER A 356 -14.04 15.28 6.04
CA SER A 356 -13.88 15.20 4.59
C SER A 356 -14.49 13.95 3.98
N ALA A 357 -15.45 14.15 3.06
CA ALA A 357 -15.95 13.11 2.18
C ALA A 357 -14.97 12.75 1.03
N HIS A 358 -13.80 13.39 0.97
CA HIS A 358 -12.93 13.41 -0.20
C HIS A 358 -11.48 12.99 0.05
N TYR A 359 -11.15 12.53 1.25
CA TYR A 359 -9.76 12.21 1.58
C TYR A 359 -9.44 10.74 1.36
N ALA A 360 -8.19 10.48 0.99
CA ALA A 360 -7.69 9.13 0.72
C ALA A 360 -6.64 8.68 1.75
N VAL A 361 -6.95 7.60 2.47
CA VAL A 361 -6.10 6.90 3.44
C VAL A 361 -5.86 5.49 2.93
N GLY A 362 -4.77 5.33 2.17
CA GLY A 362 -4.31 4.02 1.74
C GLY A 362 -5.22 3.30 0.72
N PRO A 363 -5.14 1.96 0.64
CA PRO A 363 -5.74 1.21 -0.45
C PRO A 363 -7.26 1.34 -0.51
N LEU A 364 -7.89 1.61 0.64
CA LEU A 364 -9.33 1.77 0.78
C LEU A 364 -9.91 3.02 0.11
N ASP A 365 -9.05 3.97 -0.27
CA ASP A 365 -9.48 5.20 -0.95
C ASP A 365 -8.86 5.41 -2.34
N PHE A 366 -7.80 4.66 -2.68
CA PHE A 366 -7.20 4.66 -4.02
C PHE A 366 -7.80 3.59 -4.95
N VAL A 367 -8.36 2.52 -4.39
CA VAL A 367 -9.18 1.57 -5.16
C VAL A 367 -10.49 2.28 -5.51
N GLY A 368 -10.92 2.19 -6.76
CA GLY A 368 -12.17 2.81 -7.21
C GLY A 368 -13.29 2.41 -6.26
N THR A 369 -13.69 3.33 -5.38
CA THR A 369 -14.67 3.03 -4.34
C THR A 369 -16.02 2.91 -5.00
N VAL A 370 -16.51 1.67 -5.05
CA VAL A 370 -17.81 1.38 -5.62
C VAL A 370 -18.88 1.76 -4.61
N SER A 371 -19.84 2.54 -5.05
CA SER A 371 -20.97 2.90 -4.21
C SER A 371 -22.05 1.84 -4.33
N ILE A 372 -22.48 1.26 -3.20
CA ILE A 372 -23.62 0.35 -3.22
C ILE A 372 -24.92 1.15 -3.34
N VAL A 373 -25.72 0.84 -4.37
CA VAL A 373 -27.04 1.41 -4.60
C VAL A 373 -28.09 0.35 -4.22
N ALA A 374 -28.92 0.66 -3.24
CA ALA A 374 -30.03 -0.21 -2.85
C ALA A 374 -31.22 -0.03 -3.81
N HIS A 375 -31.84 -1.14 -4.21
CA HIS A 375 -33.06 -1.19 -5.01
C HIS A 375 -33.97 -2.30 -4.50
N GLY A 376 -34.99 -1.94 -3.72
CA GLY A 376 -35.79 -2.94 -2.99
C GLY A 376 -34.91 -3.75 -2.06
N HIS A 377 -34.92 -5.08 -2.23
CA HIS A 377 -34.04 -6.01 -1.48
C HIS A 377 -32.67 -6.23 -2.13
N SER A 378 -32.45 -5.72 -3.35
CA SER A 378 -31.20 -5.90 -4.08
C SER A 378 -30.20 -4.78 -3.79
N ARG A 379 -28.91 -5.11 -3.84
CA ARG A 379 -27.79 -4.17 -3.71
C ARG A 379 -26.95 -4.27 -4.97
N VAL A 380 -26.82 -3.17 -5.70
CA VAL A 380 -26.09 -3.12 -6.98
C VAL A 380 -24.85 -2.22 -6.82
N PRO A 381 -23.66 -2.69 -7.20
CA PRO A 381 -22.45 -1.87 -7.23
C PRO A 381 -22.56 -0.77 -8.29
N ALA A 382 -22.17 0.46 -7.94
CA ALA A 382 -22.01 1.59 -8.85
C ALA A 382 -20.55 2.04 -8.89
N TYR A 383 -19.85 1.72 -9.98
CA TYR A 383 -18.42 1.98 -10.19
C TYR A 383 -18.14 3.45 -10.51
N CYS A 384 -19.11 4.18 -11.06
CA CYS A 384 -19.00 5.63 -11.27
C CYS A 384 -20.37 6.34 -11.17
N MET A 385 -20.37 7.68 -11.22
CA MET A 385 -21.60 8.47 -11.07
C MET A 385 -22.65 8.18 -12.16
N HIS A 386 -22.18 7.83 -13.35
CA HIS A 386 -23.01 7.50 -14.52
C HIS A 386 -22.68 6.09 -15.00
N ASP A 387 -22.63 5.15 -14.07
CA ASP A 387 -22.32 3.77 -14.37
C ASP A 387 -23.34 3.19 -15.36
N PRO A 388 -22.91 2.79 -16.57
CA PRO A 388 -23.82 2.29 -17.60
C PRO A 388 -24.44 0.94 -17.24
N SER A 389 -23.90 0.23 -16.25
CA SER A 389 -24.50 -1.01 -15.73
C SER A 389 -25.74 -0.75 -14.86
N LEU A 390 -25.95 0.48 -14.40
CA LEU A 390 -27.13 0.86 -13.64
C LEU A 390 -28.28 1.27 -14.56
N THR A 391 -29.51 0.94 -14.15
CA THR A 391 -30.69 1.50 -14.81
C THR A 391 -30.75 3.02 -14.60
N PRO A 392 -31.40 3.78 -15.50
CA PRO A 392 -31.53 5.24 -15.35
C PRO A 392 -32.11 5.65 -13.99
N PHE A 393 -33.04 4.86 -13.46
CA PHE A 393 -33.60 5.05 -12.13
C PHE A 393 -32.54 4.92 -11.02
N LEU A 394 -31.66 3.90 -11.10
CA LEU A 394 -30.59 3.69 -10.13
C LEU A 394 -29.48 4.73 -10.23
N CYS A 395 -29.11 5.17 -11.43
CA CYS A 395 -28.21 6.31 -11.61
C CYS A 395 -28.78 7.56 -10.94
N TYR A 396 -30.06 7.87 -11.17
CA TYR A 396 -30.73 9.02 -10.55
C TYR A 396 -30.75 8.88 -9.02
N HIS A 397 -31.13 7.71 -8.49
CA HIS A 397 -31.16 7.47 -7.05
C HIS A 397 -29.78 7.58 -6.41
N HIS A 398 -28.75 7.02 -7.06
CA HIS A 398 -27.35 7.14 -6.63
C HIS A 398 -26.90 8.60 -6.57
N HIS A 399 -27.17 9.37 -7.63
CA HIS A 399 -26.84 10.79 -7.73
C HIS A 399 -27.55 11.60 -6.63
N MET A 400 -28.87 11.42 -6.48
CA MET A 400 -29.66 12.09 -5.45
C MET A 400 -29.20 11.73 -4.04
N GLY A 401 -28.80 10.47 -3.80
CA GLY A 401 -28.23 10.04 -2.52
C GLY A 401 -26.93 10.78 -2.18
N LYS A 402 -26.05 11.01 -3.16
CA LYS A 402 -24.84 11.84 -2.97
C LYS A 402 -25.17 13.30 -2.68
N VAL A 403 -26.07 13.89 -3.46
CA VAL A 403 -26.49 15.28 -3.25
C VAL A 403 -27.10 15.46 -1.86
N ARG A 404 -27.96 14.52 -1.43
CA ARG A 404 -28.53 14.50 -0.07
C ARG A 404 -27.42 14.56 0.97
N ARG A 405 -26.45 13.65 0.91
CA ARG A 405 -25.34 13.55 1.87
C ARG A 405 -24.51 14.83 1.97
N LYS A 406 -24.39 15.62 0.90
CA LYS A 406 -23.67 16.91 0.92
C LYS A 406 -24.26 17.93 1.91
N TYR A 407 -25.56 17.84 2.18
CA TYR A 407 -26.26 18.75 3.09
C TYR A 407 -26.51 18.16 4.48
N VAL A 408 -25.99 16.94 4.74
CA VAL A 408 -26.12 16.27 6.04
C VAL A 408 -24.88 16.54 6.84
N ARG A 409 -25.02 17.21 7.98
CA ARG A 409 -23.91 17.35 8.94
C ARG A 409 -23.48 15.97 9.44
N PRO A 410 -22.19 15.74 9.70
CA PRO A 410 -21.72 14.50 10.33
C PRO A 410 -22.60 14.13 11.55
N GLY A 411 -22.94 12.85 11.68
CA GLY A 411 -23.78 12.33 12.78
C GLY A 411 -25.30 12.55 12.67
N HIS A 412 -25.79 13.28 11.66
CA HIS A 412 -27.23 13.55 11.51
C HIS A 412 -27.86 12.64 10.44
N LYS A 413 -29.14 12.28 10.60
CA LYS A 413 -29.89 11.60 9.54
C LYS A 413 -30.19 12.59 8.41
N PRO A 414 -30.22 12.15 7.13
CA PRO A 414 -30.65 13.00 6.03
C PRO A 414 -32.05 13.53 6.29
N LEU A 415 -32.20 14.86 6.37
CA LEU A 415 -33.52 15.47 6.45
C LEU A 415 -34.30 15.16 5.17
N PRO A 416 -35.62 14.93 5.26
CA PRO A 416 -36.46 14.81 4.08
C PRO A 416 -36.28 16.07 3.22
N ILE A 417 -35.93 15.88 1.94
CA ILE A 417 -35.78 17.00 1.02
C ILE A 417 -37.16 17.65 0.87
N LYS A 418 -37.29 18.94 1.19
CA LYS A 418 -38.50 19.71 0.90
C LYS A 418 -38.75 19.71 -0.61
N ASP A 419 -40.00 19.58 -1.07
CA ASP A 419 -40.34 19.40 -2.49
C ASP A 419 -39.68 20.42 -3.45
N LYS A 420 -39.51 21.68 -3.01
CA LYS A 420 -38.79 22.71 -3.79
C LYS A 420 -37.35 22.32 -4.13
N GLN A 421 -36.62 21.69 -3.20
CA GLN A 421 -35.25 21.22 -3.43
C GLN A 421 -35.24 19.97 -4.32
N VAL A 422 -36.23 19.06 -4.20
CA VAL A 422 -36.36 17.92 -5.12
C VAL A 422 -36.60 18.40 -6.54
N LYS A 423 -37.47 19.40 -6.72
CA LYS A 423 -37.76 19.99 -8.04
C LYS A 423 -36.51 20.61 -8.67
N LYS A 424 -35.75 21.41 -7.92
CA LYS A 424 -34.48 22.00 -8.38
C LYS A 424 -33.45 20.94 -8.78
N LEU A 425 -33.32 19.87 -7.98
CA LEU A 425 -32.39 18.79 -8.27
C LEU A 425 -32.83 17.91 -9.45
N LYS A 426 -34.14 17.69 -9.62
CA LYS A 426 -34.70 17.05 -10.82
C LYS A 426 -34.40 17.89 -12.08
N GLU A 427 -34.57 19.20 -12.01
CA GLU A 427 -34.25 20.12 -13.10
C GLU A 427 -32.74 20.14 -13.43
N GLU A 428 -31.87 20.12 -12.42
CA GLU A 428 -30.41 20.03 -12.60
C GLU A 428 -29.99 18.69 -13.21
N ALA A 429 -30.56 17.57 -12.75
CA ALA A 429 -30.29 16.24 -13.31
C ALA A 429 -30.79 16.10 -14.75
N LEU A 430 -31.97 16.66 -15.07
CA LEU A 430 -32.53 16.69 -16.41
C LEU A 430 -31.67 17.57 -17.35
N LYS A 431 -31.20 18.72 -16.88
CA LYS A 431 -30.26 19.56 -17.65
C LYS A 431 -28.93 18.84 -17.90
N ALA A 432 -28.41 18.10 -16.92
CA ALA A 432 -27.18 17.34 -17.07
C ALA A 432 -27.31 16.15 -18.04
N SER A 433 -28.47 15.47 -18.07
CA SER A 433 -28.72 14.37 -19.01
C SER A 433 -28.97 14.85 -20.44
N LEU A 434 -29.57 16.03 -20.61
CA LEU A 434 -29.81 16.66 -21.91
C LEU A 434 -28.57 17.39 -22.47
N GLY A 435 -27.71 17.92 -21.61
CA GLY A 435 -26.56 18.76 -21.98
C GLY A 435 -25.34 18.04 -22.57
N LYS A 436 -25.29 16.69 -22.55
CA LYS A 436 -24.13 15.91 -23.06
C LYS A 436 -24.33 15.26 -24.44
N ARG A 437 -25.41 15.55 -25.17
CA ARG A 437 -25.54 15.15 -26.59
C ARG A 437 -24.90 16.17 -27.53
N LYS A 438 -23.59 16.37 -27.39
CA LYS A 438 -22.73 16.81 -28.50
C LYS A 438 -21.50 15.90 -28.53
N CYS A 439 -21.73 14.64 -28.86
CA CYS A 439 -20.65 13.82 -29.40
C CYS A 439 -20.38 14.31 -30.84
N PRO A 440 -19.14 14.63 -31.21
CA PRO A 440 -18.79 14.89 -32.61
C PRO A 440 -19.14 13.66 -33.45
N VAL A 441 -19.63 13.95 -34.65
CA VAL A 441 -20.11 13.02 -35.67
C VAL A 441 -19.07 11.95 -36.01
N VAL A 442 -19.14 10.74 -35.43
CA VAL A 442 -18.66 9.49 -36.05
C VAL A 442 -19.42 8.29 -35.46
N LEU A 443 -20.56 7.94 -36.06
CA LEU A 443 -21.15 6.57 -36.14
C LEU A 443 -22.60 6.72 -36.62
N ARG A 444 -22.74 7.08 -37.89
CA ARG A 444 -23.99 6.97 -38.66
C ARG A 444 -23.77 5.93 -39.77
N LYS A 445 -23.53 4.70 -39.38
CA LYS A 445 -23.70 3.48 -40.19
C LYS A 445 -24.04 2.37 -39.21
N PHE A 446 -25.08 1.58 -39.50
CA PHE A 446 -25.74 0.56 -38.66
C PHE A 446 -27.05 0.96 -37.98
N VAL A 447 -28.00 1.57 -38.70
CA VAL A 447 -29.42 1.21 -38.58
C VAL A 447 -30.07 1.44 -39.95
N ASP A 448 -29.83 0.52 -40.88
CA ASP A 448 -30.65 0.34 -42.08
C ASP A 448 -30.51 -1.13 -42.47
N TYR A 449 -31.24 -1.99 -41.78
CA TYR A 449 -31.67 -3.27 -42.35
C TYR A 449 -33.17 -3.36 -42.13
N LYS A 450 -33.89 -3.20 -43.24
CA LYS A 450 -35.33 -3.34 -43.36
C LYS A 450 -35.74 -4.74 -42.89
N LEU A 451 -36.78 -4.76 -42.06
CA LEU A 451 -37.69 -5.89 -41.94
C LEU A 451 -38.38 -6.07 -43.31
N ALA A 452 -37.96 -7.11 -44.04
CA ALA A 452 -38.74 -7.72 -45.08
C ALA A 452 -39.16 -9.10 -44.57
N ASN A 453 -40.44 -9.42 -44.77
CA ASN A 453 -41.17 -10.63 -44.38
C ASN A 453 -41.97 -10.45 -43.10
N GLY A 454 -43.17 -9.91 -43.32
CA GLY A 454 -44.18 -9.71 -42.30
C GLY A 454 -44.60 -11.02 -41.65
N GLN A 455 -44.79 -10.94 -40.34
CA GLN A 455 -45.80 -11.67 -39.59
C GLN A 455 -46.24 -10.79 -38.43
N SER A 456 -47.55 -10.83 -38.19
CA SER A 456 -48.37 -9.90 -37.40
C SER A 456 -48.11 -9.99 -35.91
N LEU A 457 -48.32 -8.88 -35.20
CA LEU A 457 -48.49 -8.85 -33.74
C LEU A 457 -49.85 -9.44 -33.38
N TYR A 458 -49.87 -10.74 -33.06
CA TYR A 458 -50.65 -11.38 -32.00
C TYR A 458 -49.86 -12.56 -31.47
#